data_AF-A0A377U4E4-F1
#
_entry.id   AF-A0A377U4E4-F1
#
_cell.length_a   1.000
_cell.length_b   1.000
_cell.length_c   1.000
_cell.angle_alpha   90.00
_cell.angle_beta   90.00
_cell.angle_gamma   90.00
#
_symmetry.space_group_name_H-M   'P 1'
#
loop_
_entity.id
_entity.type
_entity.pdbx_description
1 polymer ?
#
loop_
_entity_poly.entity_id
_entity_poly.type
_entity_poly.pdbx_seq_one_letter_code
_entity_poly.pdbx_strand_id
1 'polypeptide(L)'
;MLAADNPFIGVSQTSAPTRTASAYGQYMPWQVAQSAAAPGSTLPGIQRTDLPVDTAQTRMLRQVDTMMESLQEKTGSWLQGGMDVRGRDGESGTSKLTELRTPLTWSSSPFGDSRFDFTVTPVSLNAGTASGDAWRRYGANPLANAVSNMVSTATSEQAAIASMTEAERTAYFASNPGAEALSGLGTLNAADFNPTTSSGMENLAKLGSYDAGQVASYLSSSSRKPNVDQTSGSTDSQKANGVELALALSGDDYRVDIGSTPLGQDLNTVVGGVKWSPKLTNYLSLILTGERRSLTDSLLSYVGLKDAYSGKNWGQVTKNGGTLQLSYDDGDAGFYVGGGGYSYLGQNVASNTSINANAGVYLRPYHDEYRQLQAGLSMSYMDYSKNLSYFTYGQGGYFSPQNYVSVSLPVSLTEKYDNWTMKLGGSVGYQSYSQDKSAYFPTNSEWQQTLETAVSNGFAKEAYYSATSKSGIGYTLRAGADYKVNKQMTLGGQIGYDTFGDYNESTAGLYIRYMLGDH
;
A
#
# COMPACT_ATOMS: atom_id res chain seq x y z
N MET A 1 2.59 0.68 -1.97
CA MET A 1 3.78 1.29 -1.35
C MET A 1 3.30 2.26 -0.30
N LEU A 2 3.37 1.86 0.96
CA LEU A 2 3.00 2.67 2.12
C LEU A 2 4.17 3.52 2.61
N ALA A 3 3.84 4.45 3.51
CA ALA A 3 4.59 5.59 4.03
C ALA A 3 5.94 5.33 4.74
N ALA A 4 6.54 4.15 4.58
CA ALA A 4 7.87 3.86 5.07
C ALA A 4 8.56 2.82 4.17
N ASP A 5 8.77 3.14 2.89
CA ASP A 5 9.98 2.59 2.25
C ASP A 5 11.17 3.02 3.13
N ASN A 6 12.12 2.12 3.38
CA ASN A 6 13.30 2.46 4.16
C ASN A 6 13.90 3.72 3.51
N PRO A 7 14.04 4.85 4.24
CA PRO A 7 14.52 6.10 3.65
C PRO A 7 15.93 5.97 3.06
N PHE A 8 16.64 4.87 3.35
CA PHE A 8 17.93 4.52 2.79
C PHE A 8 17.86 3.68 1.50
N ILE A 9 16.71 3.09 1.16
CA ILE A 9 16.54 2.35 -0.09
C ILE A 9 16.49 3.35 -1.24
N GLY A 10 17.60 3.44 -1.98
CA GLY A 10 17.74 4.27 -3.16
C GLY A 10 18.57 5.54 -2.98
N VAL A 11 19.06 5.84 -1.77
CA VAL A 11 19.96 6.99 -1.50
C VAL A 11 21.40 6.57 -1.23
N SER A 12 21.63 5.37 -0.71
CA SER A 12 22.98 4.82 -0.51
C SER A 12 23.31 3.78 -1.58
N GLN A 13 24.28 4.09 -2.44
CA GLN A 13 25.04 3.09 -3.16
C GLN A 13 26.35 2.86 -2.43
N THR A 14 26.72 1.59 -2.22
CA THR A 14 28.12 1.22 -1.98
C THR A 14 28.95 1.77 -3.13
N SER A 15 29.93 2.60 -2.81
CA SER A 15 30.91 3.12 -3.76
C SER A 15 31.45 1.97 -4.60
N ALA A 16 31.05 1.91 -5.87
CA ALA A 16 31.83 1.14 -6.83
C ALA A 16 33.22 1.79 -6.89
N PRO A 17 34.32 1.03 -6.91
CA PRO A 17 35.65 1.62 -6.98
C PRO A 17 35.72 2.50 -8.22
N THR A 18 35.99 3.79 -8.00
CA THR A 18 36.14 4.80 -9.04
C THR A 18 37.16 4.29 -10.06
N ARG A 19 36.71 4.01 -11.30
CA ARG A 19 37.65 3.79 -12.41
C ARG A 19 38.37 5.10 -12.67
N THR A 20 39.59 5.23 -12.18
CA THR A 20 40.50 6.31 -12.59
C THR A 20 40.78 6.16 -14.08
N ALA A 21 40.42 7.18 -14.86
CA ALA A 21 40.76 7.27 -16.26
C ALA A 21 42.29 7.29 -16.38
N SER A 22 42.87 6.25 -16.99
CA SER A 22 44.29 6.24 -17.33
C SER A 22 44.51 7.18 -18.52
N ALA A 23 45.10 8.34 -18.26
CA ALA A 23 45.72 9.14 -19.31
C ALA A 23 46.87 8.31 -19.92
N TYR A 24 46.93 8.28 -21.25
CA TYR A 24 47.84 7.48 -22.04
C TYR A 24 49.28 7.43 -21.52
N GLY A 25 49.80 6.20 -21.37
CA GLY A 25 51.19 5.84 -21.66
C GLY A 25 52.18 5.96 -20.50
N GLN A 26 52.77 4.81 -20.15
CA GLN A 26 53.80 4.55 -19.13
C GLN A 26 53.20 4.26 -17.74
N TYR A 27 53.33 2.99 -17.32
CA TYR A 27 52.95 2.36 -16.03
C TYR A 27 51.54 1.76 -15.93
N MET A 28 51.51 0.43 -15.85
CA MET A 28 50.34 -0.34 -15.45
C MET A 28 50.22 -0.39 -13.92
N PRO A 29 49.03 -0.54 -13.31
CA PRO A 29 48.80 -0.41 -11.87
C PRO A 29 49.65 -1.34 -10.98
N TRP A 30 50.15 -2.45 -11.52
CA TRP A 30 51.00 -3.40 -10.82
C TRP A 30 52.49 -2.98 -10.74
N GLN A 31 52.89 -1.89 -11.39
CA GLN A 31 54.26 -1.36 -11.32
C GLN A 31 54.44 -0.30 -10.23
N VAL A 32 53.38 0.07 -9.52
CA VAL A 32 53.48 0.94 -8.35
C VAL A 32 53.55 0.07 -7.11
N ALA A 33 54.74 -0.13 -6.56
CA ALA A 33 54.85 -0.48 -5.15
C ALA A 33 54.28 0.70 -4.36
N GLN A 34 53.05 0.57 -3.83
CA GLN A 34 52.53 1.55 -2.89
C GLN A 34 53.48 1.59 -1.70
N SER A 35 54.14 2.73 -1.55
CA SER A 35 55.12 3.05 -0.53
C SER A 35 54.65 2.55 0.83
N ALA A 36 55.50 1.77 1.50
CA ALA A 36 55.35 1.49 2.92
C ALA A 36 55.10 2.80 3.68
N ALA A 37 54.23 2.75 4.69
CA ALA A 37 54.06 3.84 5.64
C ALA A 37 55.45 4.31 6.12
N ALA A 38 55.64 5.64 6.19
CA ALA A 38 56.90 6.24 6.62
C ALA A 38 57.37 5.64 7.95
N PRO A 39 58.68 5.37 8.14
CA PRO A 39 59.17 4.84 9.40
C PRO A 39 58.92 5.86 10.52
N GLY A 40 58.00 5.57 11.44
CA GLY A 40 57.81 6.38 12.66
C GLY A 40 56.39 6.68 13.11
N SER A 41 55.32 6.27 12.41
CA SER A 41 53.93 6.59 12.80
C SER A 41 53.16 5.42 13.43
N THR A 42 53.80 4.63 14.30
CA THR A 42 53.10 3.60 15.09
C THR A 42 53.22 3.92 16.57
N LEU A 43 52.09 4.17 17.22
CA LEU A 43 51.99 4.22 18.68
C LEU A 43 52.38 2.85 19.27
N PRO A 44 53.24 2.78 20.30
CA PRO A 44 53.62 1.51 20.92
C PRO A 44 52.39 0.82 21.55
N GLY A 45 52.13 -0.44 21.18
CA GLY A 45 51.14 -1.30 21.87
C GLY A 45 49.88 -1.72 21.10
N ILE A 46 49.71 -1.32 19.82
CA ILE A 46 48.52 -1.66 19.00
C ILE A 46 48.80 -2.71 17.91
N GLN A 47 50.01 -3.25 17.82
CA GLN A 47 50.30 -4.38 16.93
C GLN A 47 49.80 -5.68 17.55
N ARG A 48 48.60 -6.09 17.14
CA ARG A 48 48.13 -7.46 17.23
C ARG A 48 49.02 -8.36 16.36
N THR A 49 49.94 -9.09 16.99
CA THR A 49 50.87 -10.04 16.33
C THR A 49 50.21 -11.38 16.00
N ASP A 50 48.93 -11.54 16.32
CA ASP A 50 48.09 -12.73 16.15
C ASP A 50 47.34 -12.79 14.82
N LEU A 51 47.36 -11.72 14.01
CA LEU A 51 46.70 -11.67 12.71
C LEU A 51 47.74 -11.77 11.57
N PRO A 52 47.58 -12.69 10.60
CA PRO A 52 48.46 -12.77 9.44
C PRO A 52 48.47 -11.44 8.68
N VAL A 53 49.65 -10.89 8.40
CA VAL A 53 49.79 -9.71 7.53
C VAL A 53 49.42 -10.11 6.11
N ASP A 54 48.27 -9.64 5.65
CA ASP A 54 47.76 -9.87 4.29
C ASP A 54 48.81 -9.40 3.24
N THR A 55 49.45 -10.38 2.58
CA THR A 55 50.43 -10.09 1.54
C THR A 55 49.79 -9.31 0.38
N ALA A 56 50.57 -8.51 -0.34
CA ALA A 56 50.07 -7.78 -1.51
C ALA A 56 49.42 -8.72 -2.55
N GLN A 57 49.90 -9.97 -2.66
CA GLN A 57 49.27 -11.02 -3.48
C GLN A 57 47.90 -11.45 -2.97
N THR A 58 47.71 -11.66 -1.65
CA THR A 58 46.41 -12.05 -1.08
C THR A 58 45.36 -10.94 -1.26
N ARG A 59 45.76 -9.67 -1.13
CA ARG A 59 44.89 -8.51 -1.39
C ARG A 59 44.53 -8.38 -2.87
N MET A 60 45.49 -8.59 -3.77
CA MET A 60 45.25 -8.58 -5.22
C MET A 60 44.33 -9.72 -5.67
N LEU A 61 44.54 -10.95 -5.19
CA LEU A 61 43.69 -12.10 -5.51
C LEU A 61 42.25 -11.88 -5.01
N ARG A 62 42.09 -11.39 -3.78
CA ARG A 62 40.79 -11.02 -3.24
C ARG A 62 40.12 -9.90 -4.04
N GLN A 63 40.87 -8.89 -4.46
CA GLN A 63 40.34 -7.80 -5.27
C GLN A 63 39.88 -8.29 -6.66
N VAL A 64 40.61 -9.22 -7.27
CA VAL A 64 40.22 -9.88 -8.51
C VAL A 64 38.98 -10.76 -8.30
N ASP A 65 38.92 -11.54 -7.23
CA ASP A 65 37.75 -12.37 -6.91
C ASP A 65 36.51 -11.52 -6.65
N THR A 66 36.63 -10.42 -5.89
CA THR A 66 35.54 -9.47 -5.66
C THR A 66 35.12 -8.78 -6.96
N MET A 67 36.05 -8.44 -7.84
CA MET A 67 35.72 -7.88 -9.16
C MET A 67 35.04 -8.92 -10.06
N MET A 68 35.53 -10.16 -10.10
CA MET A 68 34.89 -11.24 -10.86
C MET A 68 33.50 -11.57 -10.31
N GLU A 69 33.32 -11.59 -9.00
CA GLU A 69 32.02 -11.77 -8.35
C GLU A 69 31.08 -10.60 -8.70
N SER A 70 31.57 -9.35 -8.68
CA SER A 70 30.77 -8.19 -9.09
C SER A 70 30.41 -8.21 -10.57
N LEU A 71 31.29 -8.74 -11.43
CA LEU A 71 31.04 -8.88 -12.87
C LEU A 71 30.04 -10.01 -13.12
N GLN A 72 30.20 -11.18 -12.48
CA GLN A 72 29.23 -12.28 -12.55
C GLN A 72 27.87 -11.86 -11.96
N GLU A 73 27.82 -11.04 -10.93
CA GLU A 73 26.57 -10.50 -10.40
C GLU A 73 25.92 -9.50 -11.38
N LYS A 74 26.73 -8.70 -12.07
CA LYS A 74 26.25 -7.74 -13.09
C LYS A 74 25.80 -8.40 -14.40
N THR A 75 26.58 -9.33 -14.94
CA THR A 75 26.36 -9.92 -16.28
C THR A 75 25.78 -11.32 -16.26
N GLY A 76 25.92 -12.04 -15.13
CA GLY A 76 25.45 -13.40 -14.98
C GLY A 76 23.93 -13.50 -15.02
N SER A 77 23.45 -14.51 -15.75
CA SER A 77 22.04 -14.87 -15.73
C SER A 77 21.73 -15.59 -14.44
N TRP A 78 20.58 -15.33 -13.84
CA TRP A 78 20.13 -16.03 -12.64
C TRP A 78 18.62 -16.27 -12.67
N LEU A 79 18.20 -17.25 -11.87
CA LEU A 79 16.82 -17.56 -11.57
C LEU A 79 16.59 -17.42 -10.06
N GLN A 80 15.52 -16.75 -9.66
CA GLN A 80 15.14 -16.61 -8.26
C GLN A 80 13.68 -17.04 -8.07
N GLY A 81 13.46 -17.96 -7.14
CA GLY A 81 12.13 -18.30 -6.63
C GLY A 81 11.97 -17.77 -5.22
N GLY A 82 10.85 -17.11 -4.94
CA GLY A 82 10.54 -16.55 -3.63
C GLY A 82 9.14 -16.87 -3.15
N MET A 83 8.93 -16.64 -1.85
CA MET A 83 7.63 -16.64 -1.20
C MET A 83 7.60 -15.48 -0.21
N ASP A 84 6.66 -14.58 -0.40
CA ASP A 84 6.43 -13.41 0.45
C ASP A 84 5.03 -13.49 1.05
N VAL A 85 4.94 -13.28 2.36
CA VAL A 85 3.70 -13.15 3.11
C VAL A 85 3.64 -11.75 3.68
N ARG A 86 2.51 -11.09 3.49
CA ARG A 86 2.23 -9.77 4.05
C ARG A 86 0.90 -9.81 4.79
N GLY A 87 0.92 -9.42 6.06
CA GLY A 87 -0.25 -9.31 6.91
C GLY A 87 -0.43 -7.87 7.35
N ARG A 88 -1.63 -7.34 7.16
CA ARG A 88 -2.02 -6.01 7.60
C ARG A 88 -3.20 -6.13 8.55
N ASP A 89 -3.11 -5.44 9.68
CA ASP A 89 -4.25 -5.33 10.59
C ASP A 89 -5.35 -4.43 10.00
N GLY A 90 -6.51 -4.41 10.64
CA GLY A 90 -7.66 -3.66 10.13
C GLY A 90 -8.97 -4.39 10.37
N GLU A 91 -10.03 -3.82 9.81
CA GLU A 91 -11.38 -4.37 9.93
C GLU A 91 -11.58 -5.49 8.89
N SER A 92 -12.16 -6.61 9.34
CA SER A 92 -12.38 -7.79 8.50
C SER A 92 -13.36 -7.48 7.36
N GLY A 93 -13.05 -7.96 6.16
CA GLY A 93 -13.78 -7.73 4.91
C GLY A 93 -13.56 -6.35 4.28
N THR A 94 -12.78 -5.48 4.91
CA THR A 94 -12.47 -4.13 4.43
C THR A 94 -10.96 -3.90 4.38
N SER A 95 -10.38 -3.27 5.41
CA SER A 95 -8.98 -2.83 5.42
C SER A 95 -7.98 -3.91 5.83
N LYS A 96 -8.43 -4.96 6.52
CA LYS A 96 -7.59 -6.11 6.83
C LYS A 96 -7.14 -6.78 5.53
N LEU A 97 -5.86 -7.16 5.46
CA LEU A 97 -5.33 -7.87 4.30
C LEU A 97 -4.33 -8.94 4.72
N THR A 98 -4.49 -10.14 4.17
CA THR A 98 -3.46 -11.17 4.16
C THR A 98 -3.14 -11.49 2.71
N GLU A 99 -1.87 -11.36 2.37
CA GLU A 99 -1.35 -11.53 1.03
C GLU A 99 -0.23 -12.56 1.03
N LEU A 100 -0.27 -13.45 0.05
CA LEU A 100 0.78 -14.40 -0.29
C LEU A 100 1.19 -14.15 -1.74
N ARG A 101 2.49 -13.93 -1.98
CA ARG A 101 3.08 -13.78 -3.31
C ARG A 101 4.18 -14.82 -3.48
N THR A 102 4.31 -15.39 -4.67
CA THR A 102 5.38 -16.36 -4.95
C THR A 102 6.16 -15.99 -6.21
N PRO A 103 6.99 -14.93 -6.18
CA PRO A 103 7.66 -14.43 -7.37
C PRO A 103 8.67 -15.44 -7.92
N LEU A 104 8.61 -15.68 -9.23
CA LEU A 104 9.63 -16.36 -10.01
C LEU A 104 10.24 -15.35 -10.97
N THR A 105 11.50 -14.98 -10.74
CA THR A 105 12.22 -14.00 -11.55
C THR A 105 13.35 -14.68 -12.31
N TRP A 106 13.33 -14.55 -13.62
CA TRP A 106 14.48 -14.79 -14.48
C TRP A 106 15.15 -13.47 -14.79
N SER A 107 16.47 -13.43 -14.73
CA SER A 107 17.23 -12.21 -14.95
C SER A 107 18.49 -12.50 -15.77
N SER A 108 18.80 -11.63 -16.72
CA SER A 108 19.87 -11.82 -17.72
C SER A 108 20.44 -10.47 -18.16
N SER A 109 21.61 -10.46 -18.82
CA SER A 109 22.24 -9.26 -19.38
C SER A 109 22.47 -9.38 -20.89
N PRO A 110 21.41 -9.47 -21.73
CA PRO A 110 21.55 -9.71 -23.17
C PRO A 110 22.15 -8.52 -23.93
N PHE A 111 22.21 -7.32 -23.33
CA PHE A 111 22.65 -6.08 -24.00
C PHE A 111 23.85 -5.42 -23.29
N GLY A 112 24.90 -6.18 -22.99
CA GLY A 112 26.10 -5.67 -22.33
C GLY A 112 25.84 -5.33 -20.87
N ASP A 113 25.84 -4.04 -20.53
CA ASP A 113 25.68 -3.55 -19.15
C ASP A 113 24.21 -3.41 -18.70
N SER A 114 23.25 -3.70 -19.61
CA SER A 114 21.82 -3.64 -19.28
C SER A 114 21.27 -4.98 -18.83
N ARG A 115 20.65 -4.98 -17.65
CA ARG A 115 19.99 -6.12 -17.04
C ARG A 115 18.50 -6.16 -17.40
N PHE A 116 18.04 -7.31 -17.87
CA PHE A 116 16.66 -7.62 -18.18
C PHE A 116 16.09 -8.58 -17.14
N ASP A 117 14.97 -8.22 -16.53
CA ASP A 117 14.22 -9.04 -15.59
C ASP A 117 12.86 -9.42 -16.18
N PHE A 118 12.49 -10.69 -16.08
CA PHE A 118 11.13 -11.17 -16.29
C PHE A 118 10.64 -11.84 -15.01
N THR A 119 9.50 -11.39 -14.49
CA THR A 119 8.93 -11.89 -13.25
C THR A 119 7.50 -12.35 -13.46
N VAL A 120 7.21 -13.57 -12.99
CA VAL A 120 5.85 -14.11 -12.85
C VAL A 120 5.55 -14.24 -11.38
N THR A 121 4.48 -13.62 -10.90
CA THR A 121 4.10 -13.65 -9.49
C THR A 121 2.66 -14.10 -9.32
N PRO A 122 2.42 -15.38 -8.99
CA PRO A 122 1.16 -15.79 -8.40
C PRO A 122 0.93 -15.03 -7.09
N VAL A 123 -0.29 -14.51 -6.93
CA VAL A 123 -0.73 -13.73 -5.77
C VAL A 123 -2.05 -14.31 -5.27
N SER A 124 -2.16 -14.46 -3.95
CA SER A 124 -3.41 -14.78 -3.24
C SER A 124 -3.67 -13.73 -2.18
N LEU A 125 -4.88 -13.19 -2.17
CA LEU A 125 -5.34 -12.11 -1.29
C LEU A 125 -6.57 -12.56 -0.51
N ASN A 126 -6.62 -12.20 0.76
CA ASN A 126 -7.77 -12.45 1.63
C ASN A 126 -7.97 -11.28 2.58
N ALA A 127 -9.15 -10.66 2.54
CA ALA A 127 -9.53 -9.58 3.46
C ALA A 127 -10.49 -10.04 4.57
N GLY A 128 -10.99 -11.28 4.53
CA GLY A 128 -11.97 -11.82 5.47
C GLY A 128 -13.41 -11.48 5.08
N THR A 129 -14.29 -11.39 6.07
CA THR A 129 -15.73 -11.11 5.90
C THR A 129 -16.09 -9.86 6.67
N ALA A 130 -16.79 -8.92 6.02
CA ALA A 130 -17.36 -7.75 6.67
C ALA A 130 -18.68 -8.14 7.31
N SER A 131 -18.80 -7.94 8.63
CA SER A 131 -19.99 -8.16 9.43
C SER A 131 -20.26 -6.96 10.33
N GLY A 132 -21.47 -6.83 10.88
CA GLY A 132 -21.78 -5.72 11.77
C GLY A 132 -21.65 -4.35 11.09
N ASP A 133 -21.02 -3.40 11.78
CA ASP A 133 -20.77 -2.04 11.26
C ASP A 133 -19.88 -2.02 10.02
N ALA A 134 -18.98 -3.01 9.84
CA ALA A 134 -18.18 -3.15 8.63
C ALA A 134 -19.07 -3.39 7.41
N TRP A 135 -20.05 -4.30 7.54
CA TRP A 135 -20.99 -4.63 6.48
C TRP A 135 -21.85 -3.42 6.10
N ARG A 136 -22.32 -2.64 7.07
CA ARG A 136 -23.07 -1.40 6.79
C ARG A 136 -22.24 -0.34 6.08
N ARG A 137 -20.91 -0.40 6.15
CA ARG A 137 -19.97 0.57 5.56
C ARG A 137 -19.23 0.01 4.34
N TYR A 138 -19.82 -1.00 3.71
CA TYR A 138 -19.28 -1.71 2.55
C TYR A 138 -20.18 -1.50 1.34
N GLY A 139 -19.59 -1.16 0.18
CA GLY A 139 -20.31 -1.04 -1.09
C GLY A 139 -21.53 -0.12 -0.99
N ALA A 140 -22.69 -0.58 -1.50
CA ALA A 140 -23.97 0.11 -1.38
C ALA A 140 -24.86 -0.43 -0.24
N ASN A 141 -24.31 -1.26 0.66
CA ASN A 141 -25.05 -1.81 1.81
C ASN A 141 -25.67 -0.77 2.75
N PRO A 142 -25.12 0.46 2.96
CA PRO A 142 -25.82 1.45 3.77
C PRO A 142 -27.24 1.75 3.23
N LEU A 143 -27.40 1.78 1.90
CA LEU A 143 -28.70 1.97 1.24
C LEU A 143 -29.58 0.73 1.39
N ALA A 144 -29.02 -0.46 1.21
CA ALA A 144 -29.74 -1.72 1.39
C ALA A 144 -30.33 -1.83 2.80
N ASN A 145 -29.52 -1.51 3.82
CA ASN A 145 -29.94 -1.51 5.21
C ASN A 145 -31.04 -0.46 5.47
N ALA A 146 -30.88 0.76 4.94
CA ALA A 146 -31.88 1.82 5.06
C ALA A 146 -33.25 1.40 4.50
N VAL A 147 -33.26 0.85 3.29
CA VAL A 147 -34.48 0.35 2.62
C VAL A 147 -35.09 -0.81 3.41
N SER A 148 -34.27 -1.75 3.86
CA SER A 148 -34.73 -2.86 4.69
C SER A 148 -35.41 -2.35 5.97
N ASN A 149 -34.82 -1.37 6.66
CA ASN A 149 -35.39 -0.82 7.89
C ASN A 149 -36.72 -0.10 7.65
N MET A 150 -36.81 0.66 6.56
CA MET A 150 -38.06 1.31 6.13
C MET A 150 -39.16 0.27 5.86
N VAL A 151 -38.86 -0.78 5.09
CA VAL A 151 -39.82 -1.84 4.75
C VAL A 151 -40.21 -2.66 5.99
N SER A 152 -39.27 -2.97 6.88
CA SER A 152 -39.57 -3.64 8.16
C SER A 152 -40.45 -2.78 9.06
N THR A 153 -40.25 -1.45 9.07
CA THR A 153 -41.13 -0.52 9.80
C THR A 153 -42.53 -0.54 9.22
N ALA A 154 -42.66 -0.41 7.89
CA ALA A 154 -43.95 -0.47 7.21
C ALA A 154 -44.69 -1.79 7.49
N THR A 155 -44.00 -2.92 7.40
CA THR A 155 -44.56 -4.25 7.70
C THR A 155 -45.01 -4.35 9.16
N SER A 156 -44.21 -3.84 10.10
CA SER A 156 -44.55 -3.87 11.54
C SER A 156 -45.75 -2.99 11.86
N GLU A 157 -45.87 -1.83 11.21
CA GLU A 157 -47.03 -0.95 11.36
C GLU A 157 -48.29 -1.59 10.74
N GLN A 158 -48.21 -2.15 9.54
CA GLN A 158 -49.33 -2.86 8.90
C GLN A 158 -49.82 -4.02 9.79
N ALA A 159 -48.91 -4.80 10.37
CA ALA A 159 -49.27 -5.88 11.28
C ALA A 159 -49.93 -5.36 12.57
N ALA A 160 -49.43 -4.26 13.14
CA ALA A 160 -50.03 -3.62 14.31
C ALA A 160 -51.45 -3.11 14.00
N ILE A 161 -51.65 -2.45 12.86
CA ILE A 161 -52.96 -1.97 12.40
C ILE A 161 -53.92 -3.14 12.18
N ALA A 162 -53.46 -4.22 11.55
CA ALA A 162 -54.26 -5.43 11.30
C ALA A 162 -54.70 -6.14 12.60
N SER A 163 -53.97 -5.96 13.70
CA SER A 163 -54.32 -6.53 15.01
C SER A 163 -55.36 -5.73 15.79
N MET A 164 -55.70 -4.50 15.36
CA MET A 164 -56.69 -3.64 16.01
C MET A 164 -58.12 -4.09 15.73
N THR A 165 -59.02 -3.87 16.68
CA THR A 165 -60.46 -3.98 16.44
C THR A 165 -60.93 -2.88 15.47
N GLU A 166 -62.10 -3.06 14.85
CA GLU A 166 -62.66 -2.07 13.90
C GLU A 166 -62.82 -0.67 14.53
N ALA A 167 -63.27 -0.62 15.79
CA ALA A 167 -63.48 0.63 16.52
C ALA A 167 -62.15 1.35 16.83
N GLU A 168 -61.13 0.59 17.27
CA GLU A 168 -59.79 1.14 17.53
C GLU A 168 -59.13 1.63 16.25
N ARG A 169 -59.25 0.86 15.16
CA ARG A 169 -58.66 1.20 13.86
C ARG A 169 -59.23 2.51 13.31
N THR A 170 -60.56 2.69 13.41
CA THR A 170 -61.23 3.91 12.98
C THR A 170 -60.72 5.14 13.74
N ALA A 171 -60.58 5.03 15.06
CA ALA A 171 -60.02 6.11 15.88
C ALA A 171 -58.52 6.36 15.60
N TYR A 172 -57.78 5.29 15.32
CA TYR A 172 -56.36 5.36 14.99
C TYR A 172 -56.11 6.08 13.66
N PHE A 173 -56.87 5.76 12.61
CA PHE A 173 -56.78 6.42 11.30
C PHE A 173 -57.18 7.90 11.36
N ALA A 174 -58.19 8.27 12.15
CA ALA A 174 -58.55 9.66 12.34
C ALA A 174 -57.41 10.52 12.94
N SER A 175 -56.51 9.91 13.72
CA SER A 175 -55.34 10.58 14.31
C SER A 175 -54.05 10.36 13.51
N ASN A 176 -54.01 9.36 12.62
CA ASN A 176 -52.85 8.99 11.81
C ASN A 176 -53.27 8.72 10.35
N PRO A 177 -53.58 9.75 9.55
CA PRO A 177 -54.03 9.58 8.17
C PRO A 177 -53.08 8.72 7.31
N GLY A 178 -51.76 8.89 7.49
CA GLY A 178 -50.76 8.07 6.80
C GLY A 178 -50.78 6.57 7.16
N ALA A 179 -51.34 6.20 8.31
CA ALA A 179 -51.53 4.79 8.69
C ALA A 179 -52.64 4.13 7.88
N GLU A 180 -53.72 4.86 7.58
CA GLU A 180 -54.81 4.40 6.73
C GLU A 180 -54.29 4.13 5.32
N ALA A 181 -53.59 5.11 4.74
CA ALA A 181 -52.97 4.98 3.43
C ALA A 181 -51.96 3.82 3.37
N LEU A 182 -51.14 3.64 4.41
CA LEU A 182 -50.19 2.52 4.51
C LEU A 182 -50.91 1.16 4.61
N SER A 183 -52.04 1.08 5.31
CA SER A 183 -52.80 -0.17 5.45
C SER A 183 -53.42 -0.63 4.13
N GLY A 184 -53.72 0.32 3.23
CA GLY A 184 -54.18 0.04 1.87
C GLY A 184 -53.05 -0.34 0.90
N LEU A 185 -51.78 -0.08 1.26
CA LEU A 185 -50.65 -0.59 0.50
C LEU A 185 -50.53 -2.10 0.72
N GLY A 186 -50.28 -2.84 -0.36
CA GLY A 186 -49.96 -4.27 -0.26
C GLY A 186 -48.64 -4.52 0.48
N THR A 187 -48.22 -5.78 0.53
CA THR A 187 -46.92 -6.15 1.09
C THR A 187 -45.79 -5.47 0.32
N LEU A 188 -44.94 -4.74 1.05
CA LEU A 188 -43.77 -4.09 0.48
C LEU A 188 -42.57 -5.05 0.48
N ASN A 189 -41.83 -5.12 -0.62
CA ASN A 189 -40.60 -5.89 -0.73
C ASN A 189 -39.39 -4.96 -0.88
N ALA A 190 -38.36 -5.13 -0.04
CA ALA A 190 -37.16 -4.29 -0.06
C ALA A 190 -36.42 -4.30 -1.41
N ALA A 191 -36.53 -5.38 -2.19
CA ALA A 191 -35.93 -5.46 -3.52
C ALA A 191 -36.53 -4.44 -4.50
N ASP A 192 -37.84 -4.15 -4.38
CA ASP A 192 -38.55 -3.21 -5.26
C ASP A 192 -38.17 -1.75 -5.00
N PHE A 193 -37.54 -1.47 -3.86
CA PHE A 193 -37.12 -0.14 -3.43
C PHE A 193 -35.60 0.03 -3.49
N ASN A 194 -34.88 -0.76 -4.29
CA ASN A 194 -33.42 -0.66 -4.39
C ASN A 194 -32.97 0.65 -5.08
N PRO A 195 -32.40 1.64 -4.36
CA PRO A 195 -32.04 2.96 -4.90
C PRO A 195 -30.84 2.90 -5.85
N THR A 196 -30.18 1.74 -5.98
CA THR A 196 -29.11 1.57 -6.95
C THR A 196 -29.63 1.31 -8.37
N THR A 197 -30.95 1.13 -8.51
CA THR A 197 -31.67 0.92 -9.76
C THR A 197 -32.64 2.07 -10.04
N SER A 198 -32.91 2.37 -11.31
CA SER A 198 -33.86 3.42 -11.69
C SER A 198 -35.28 3.12 -11.20
N SER A 199 -35.75 1.88 -11.33
CA SER A 199 -37.08 1.48 -10.86
C SER A 199 -37.22 1.59 -9.33
N GLY A 200 -36.18 1.20 -8.58
CA GLY A 200 -36.22 1.29 -7.12
C GLY A 200 -36.21 2.73 -6.61
N MET A 201 -35.45 3.63 -7.26
CA MET A 201 -35.53 5.06 -6.95
C MET A 201 -36.90 5.65 -7.29
N GLU A 202 -37.49 5.26 -8.42
CA GLU A 202 -38.85 5.69 -8.78
C GLU A 202 -39.88 5.21 -7.74
N ASN A 203 -39.76 3.97 -7.28
CA ASN A 203 -40.62 3.41 -6.23
C ASN A 203 -40.44 4.12 -4.89
N LEU A 204 -39.20 4.46 -4.51
CA LEU A 204 -38.94 5.28 -3.31
C LEU A 204 -39.56 6.68 -3.43
N ALA A 205 -39.44 7.33 -4.59
CA ALA A 205 -40.06 8.63 -4.82
C ALA A 205 -41.60 8.56 -4.80
N LYS A 206 -42.18 7.50 -5.38
CA LYS A 206 -43.63 7.22 -5.32
C LYS A 206 -44.09 7.01 -3.88
N LEU A 207 -43.39 6.19 -3.09
CA LEU A 207 -43.72 5.98 -1.68
C LEU A 207 -43.58 7.28 -0.87
N GLY A 208 -42.54 8.07 -1.16
CA GLY A 208 -42.29 9.37 -0.53
C GLY A 208 -43.39 10.40 -0.78
N SER A 209 -44.04 10.34 -1.94
CA SER A 209 -45.13 11.25 -2.34
C SER A 209 -46.52 10.63 -2.21
N TYR A 210 -46.61 9.36 -1.81
CA TYR A 210 -47.87 8.63 -1.70
C TYR A 210 -48.78 9.30 -0.68
N ASP A 211 -50.04 9.50 -1.09
CA ASP A 211 -51.05 10.20 -0.30
C ASP A 211 -50.55 11.55 0.25
N ALA A 212 -50.04 12.40 -0.66
CA ALA A 212 -49.42 13.69 -0.35
C ALA A 212 -48.26 13.62 0.68
N GLY A 213 -47.57 12.47 0.74
CA GLY A 213 -46.44 12.23 1.65
C GLY A 213 -46.83 11.82 3.07
N GLN A 214 -48.12 11.54 3.31
CA GLN A 214 -48.60 11.11 4.63
C GLN A 214 -48.00 9.76 5.06
N VAL A 215 -47.86 8.80 4.14
CA VAL A 215 -47.23 7.51 4.46
C VAL A 215 -45.76 7.68 4.87
N ALA A 216 -45.00 8.46 4.11
CA ALA A 216 -43.59 8.72 4.42
C ALA A 216 -43.42 9.40 5.80
N SER A 217 -44.26 10.42 6.08
CA SER A 217 -44.27 11.13 7.36
C SER A 217 -44.65 10.21 8.53
N TYR A 218 -45.63 9.34 8.33
CA TYR A 218 -46.05 8.35 9.33
C TYR A 218 -44.92 7.36 9.63
N LEU A 219 -44.30 6.77 8.60
CA LEU A 219 -43.17 5.85 8.76
C LEU A 219 -41.97 6.53 9.43
N SER A 220 -41.63 7.76 9.07
CA SER A 220 -40.53 8.51 9.71
C SER A 220 -40.82 8.85 11.18
N SER A 221 -42.09 8.94 11.59
CA SER A 221 -42.48 9.16 12.99
C SER A 221 -42.67 7.88 13.81
N SER A 222 -42.73 6.71 13.16
CA SER A 222 -42.99 5.42 13.82
C SER A 222 -41.99 5.13 14.95
N SER A 223 -42.50 4.59 16.07
CA SER A 223 -41.69 4.05 17.17
C SER A 223 -41.29 2.58 16.95
N ARG A 224 -41.77 1.93 15.89
CA ARG A 224 -41.51 0.51 15.55
C ARG A 224 -40.32 0.33 14.61
N LYS A 225 -39.45 1.33 14.50
CA LYS A 225 -38.25 1.24 13.65
C LYS A 225 -37.25 0.23 14.23
N PRO A 226 -36.56 -0.55 13.39
CA PRO A 226 -35.41 -1.32 13.82
C PRO A 226 -34.33 -0.44 14.46
N ASN A 227 -33.55 -1.00 15.38
CA ASN A 227 -32.41 -0.30 15.96
C ASN A 227 -31.29 -0.18 14.92
N VAL A 228 -30.99 1.05 14.47
CA VAL A 228 -29.96 1.33 13.45
C VAL A 228 -28.53 1.03 13.92
N ASP A 229 -28.31 0.88 15.23
CA ASP A 229 -27.04 0.44 15.80
C ASP A 229 -26.84 -1.08 15.74
N GLN A 230 -27.90 -1.85 15.45
CA GLN A 230 -27.83 -3.30 15.31
C GLN A 230 -27.92 -3.71 13.85
N THR A 231 -27.02 -4.59 13.42
CA THR A 231 -27.09 -5.23 12.11
C THR A 231 -26.55 -6.65 12.19
N SER A 232 -27.24 -7.57 11.52
CA SER A 232 -26.86 -8.97 11.37
C SER A 232 -26.30 -9.29 9.98
N GLY A 233 -26.17 -8.27 9.12
CA GLY A 233 -25.66 -8.45 7.76
C GLY A 233 -24.19 -8.86 7.73
N SER A 234 -23.84 -9.68 6.74
CA SER A 234 -22.46 -10.01 6.43
C SER A 234 -22.27 -10.12 4.92
N THR A 235 -21.03 -9.90 4.49
CA THR A 235 -20.59 -10.18 3.11
C THR A 235 -20.10 -11.62 3.00
N ASP A 236 -19.99 -12.13 1.77
CA ASP A 236 -19.15 -13.30 1.55
C ASP A 236 -17.68 -13.00 1.89
N SER A 237 -16.87 -14.04 2.04
CA SER A 237 -15.43 -13.84 2.27
C SER A 237 -14.78 -13.22 1.03
N GLN A 238 -14.14 -12.07 1.23
CA GLN A 238 -13.48 -11.28 0.20
C GLN A 238 -12.08 -11.86 -0.08
N LYS A 239 -11.91 -12.46 -1.27
CA LYS A 239 -10.68 -13.12 -1.71
C LYS A 239 -10.41 -12.83 -3.18
N ALA A 240 -9.15 -12.82 -3.55
CA ALA A 240 -8.71 -12.67 -4.94
C ALA A 240 -7.45 -13.50 -5.19
N ASN A 241 -7.35 -14.12 -6.36
CA ASN A 241 -6.20 -14.94 -6.76
C ASN A 241 -5.85 -14.64 -8.20
N GLY A 242 -4.58 -14.40 -8.49
CA GLY A 242 -4.17 -14.11 -9.86
C GLY A 242 -2.69 -14.25 -10.07
N VAL A 243 -2.25 -13.93 -11.29
CA VAL A 243 -0.85 -13.94 -11.66
C VAL A 243 -0.46 -12.58 -12.21
N GLU A 244 0.54 -11.95 -11.61
CA GLU A 244 1.17 -10.74 -12.14
C GLU A 244 2.31 -11.10 -13.08
N LEU A 245 2.43 -10.33 -14.15
CA LEU A 245 3.54 -10.41 -15.07
C LEU A 245 4.27 -9.08 -15.04
N ALA A 246 5.60 -9.10 -14.99
CA ALA A 246 6.42 -7.92 -15.05
C ALA A 246 7.68 -8.14 -15.88
N LEU A 247 8.07 -7.08 -16.57
CA LEU A 247 9.30 -6.94 -17.33
C LEU A 247 10.02 -5.70 -16.84
N ALA A 248 11.33 -5.79 -16.63
CA ALA A 248 12.14 -4.63 -16.31
C ALA A 248 13.46 -4.63 -17.10
N LEU A 249 13.92 -3.44 -17.44
CA LEU A 249 15.23 -3.19 -18.02
C LEU A 249 15.94 -2.16 -17.14
N SER A 250 17.12 -2.47 -16.64
CA SER A 250 17.92 -1.56 -15.82
C SER A 250 19.36 -1.49 -16.30
N GLY A 251 19.92 -0.27 -16.31
CA GLY A 251 21.35 -0.01 -16.44
C GLY A 251 21.87 0.69 -15.18
N ASP A 252 23.05 1.32 -15.29
CA ASP A 252 23.67 2.00 -14.14
C ASP A 252 22.82 3.17 -13.60
N ASP A 253 22.23 3.99 -14.49
CA ASP A 253 21.50 5.21 -14.11
C ASP A 253 20.01 5.17 -14.47
N TYR A 254 19.47 4.07 -15.00
CA TYR A 254 18.06 4.00 -15.39
C TYR A 254 17.42 2.66 -15.07
N ARG A 255 16.10 2.68 -14.88
CA ARG A 255 15.25 1.50 -14.83
C ARG A 255 13.93 1.82 -15.52
N VAL A 256 13.50 0.96 -16.43
CA VAL A 256 12.20 0.99 -17.07
C VAL A 256 11.51 -0.33 -16.78
N ASP A 257 10.25 -0.28 -16.38
CA ASP A 257 9.47 -1.49 -16.17
C ASP A 257 8.03 -1.35 -16.67
N ILE A 258 7.45 -2.50 -17.00
CA ILE A 258 6.06 -2.65 -17.39
C ILE A 258 5.54 -3.97 -16.83
N GLY A 259 4.31 -3.98 -16.37
CA GLY A 259 3.67 -5.18 -15.87
C GLY A 259 2.17 -5.06 -15.78
N SER A 260 1.55 -6.02 -15.13
CA SER A 260 0.11 -6.04 -14.88
C SER A 260 -0.19 -6.25 -13.40
N THR A 261 -1.34 -5.76 -12.96
CA THR A 261 -1.99 -6.27 -11.74
C THR A 261 -2.38 -7.75 -11.91
N PRO A 262 -2.80 -8.46 -10.85
CA PRO A 262 -3.04 -9.90 -10.93
C PRO A 262 -4.08 -10.24 -12.02
N LEU A 263 -3.66 -11.00 -13.02
CA LEU A 263 -4.52 -11.51 -14.09
C LEU A 263 -5.40 -12.65 -13.56
N GLY A 264 -6.60 -12.80 -14.10
CA GLY A 264 -7.61 -13.75 -13.62
C GLY A 264 -8.64 -13.16 -12.66
N GLN A 265 -8.55 -11.85 -12.39
CA GLN A 265 -9.56 -11.07 -11.67
C GLN A 265 -10.51 -10.35 -12.63
N ASP A 266 -11.71 -9.98 -12.13
CA ASP A 266 -12.72 -9.22 -12.88
C ASP A 266 -12.17 -7.88 -13.41
N LEU A 267 -11.25 -7.27 -12.65
CA LEU A 267 -10.53 -6.07 -13.04
C LEU A 267 -9.03 -6.34 -13.08
N ASN A 268 -8.37 -5.97 -14.18
CA ASN A 268 -6.92 -5.91 -14.29
C ASN A 268 -6.49 -4.64 -15.05
N THR A 269 -5.26 -4.18 -14.81
CA THR A 269 -4.70 -3.01 -15.50
C THR A 269 -3.20 -3.20 -15.71
N VAL A 270 -2.69 -2.53 -16.74
CA VAL A 270 -1.25 -2.35 -16.96
C VAL A 270 -0.70 -1.31 -15.99
N VAL A 271 0.49 -1.59 -15.47
CA VAL A 271 1.30 -0.74 -14.59
C VAL A 271 2.71 -0.65 -15.16
N GLY A 272 3.49 0.34 -14.72
CA GLY A 272 4.84 0.52 -15.23
C GLY A 272 5.48 1.78 -14.69
N GLY A 273 6.76 1.96 -14.97
CA GLY A 273 7.48 3.15 -14.53
C GLY A 273 8.84 3.30 -15.17
N VAL A 274 9.36 4.52 -15.04
CA VAL A 274 10.69 4.91 -15.45
C VAL A 274 11.34 5.60 -14.26
N LYS A 275 12.54 5.16 -13.91
CA LYS A 275 13.46 5.82 -12.99
C LYS A 275 14.71 6.21 -13.77
N TRP A 276 15.13 7.45 -13.64
CA TRP A 276 16.39 7.96 -14.19
C TRP A 276 17.15 8.69 -13.09
N SER A 277 18.41 8.35 -12.90
CA SER A 277 19.22 8.73 -11.74
C SER A 277 20.60 9.26 -12.15
N PRO A 278 20.69 10.30 -13.01
CA PRO A 278 21.98 10.82 -13.45
C PRO A 278 22.82 11.40 -12.30
N LYS A 279 24.13 11.17 -12.37
CA LYS A 279 25.11 11.85 -11.52
C LYS A 279 25.33 13.27 -12.02
N LEU A 280 25.03 14.26 -11.18
CA LEU A 280 25.30 15.67 -11.46
C LEU A 280 26.75 16.03 -11.12
N THR A 281 27.28 15.42 -10.05
CA THR A 281 28.68 15.51 -9.62
C THR A 281 29.13 14.15 -9.07
N ASN A 282 30.34 14.07 -8.50
CA ASN A 282 30.83 12.87 -7.84
C ASN A 282 29.99 12.46 -6.61
N TYR A 283 29.29 13.40 -5.99
CA TYR A 283 28.56 13.21 -4.73
C TYR A 283 27.07 13.56 -4.86
N LEU A 284 26.68 14.30 -5.91
CA LEU A 284 25.31 14.75 -6.11
C LEU A 284 24.64 13.97 -7.23
N SER A 285 23.49 13.38 -6.91
CA SER A 285 22.63 12.66 -7.86
C SER A 285 21.24 13.30 -7.93
N LEU A 286 20.68 13.32 -9.13
CA LEU A 286 19.28 13.67 -9.37
C LEU A 286 18.52 12.40 -9.69
N ILE A 287 17.43 12.12 -8.99
CA ILE A 287 16.56 10.97 -9.20
C ILE A 287 15.20 11.48 -9.68
N LEU A 288 14.81 11.06 -10.87
CA LEU A 288 13.54 11.34 -11.49
C LEU A 288 12.76 10.04 -11.63
N THR A 289 11.54 10.01 -11.14
CA THR A 289 10.64 8.85 -11.28
C THR A 289 9.33 9.29 -11.93
N GLY A 290 8.89 8.57 -12.95
CA GLY A 290 7.54 8.68 -13.49
C GLY A 290 6.92 7.29 -13.51
N GLU A 291 5.75 7.13 -12.89
CA GLU A 291 5.17 5.81 -12.68
C GLU A 291 3.64 5.78 -12.66
N ARG A 292 3.13 4.60 -13.03
CA ARG A 292 1.77 4.13 -12.81
C ARG A 292 1.83 2.85 -12.00
N ARG A 293 1.35 2.88 -10.75
CA ARG A 293 1.36 1.73 -9.83
C ARG A 293 -0.03 1.47 -9.25
N SER A 294 -0.37 0.22 -9.01
CA SER A 294 -1.58 -0.13 -8.24
C SER A 294 -1.39 0.20 -6.76
N LEU A 295 -2.49 0.57 -6.09
CA LEU A 295 -2.53 0.74 -4.65
C LEU A 295 -2.79 -0.62 -4.01
N THR A 296 -1.80 -1.14 -3.30
CA THR A 296 -1.86 -2.48 -2.68
C THR A 296 -2.33 -2.41 -1.23
N ASP A 297 -3.12 -1.40 -0.86
CA ASP A 297 -3.46 -1.13 0.52
C ASP A 297 -4.57 -2.05 1.05
N SER A 298 -5.56 -2.29 0.22
CA SER A 298 -6.64 -3.22 0.49
C SER A 298 -6.95 -4.04 -0.76
N LEU A 299 -7.75 -5.08 -0.59
CA LEU A 299 -8.25 -5.85 -1.72
C LEU A 299 -9.04 -4.94 -2.70
N LEU A 300 -9.83 -4.00 -2.17
CA LEU A 300 -10.54 -2.98 -2.95
C LEU A 300 -9.59 -2.10 -3.77
N SER A 301 -8.57 -1.53 -3.15
CA SER A 301 -7.65 -0.63 -3.85
C SER A 301 -6.79 -1.36 -4.88
N TYR A 302 -6.51 -2.65 -4.66
CA TYR A 302 -5.58 -3.42 -5.49
C TYR A 302 -6.24 -4.04 -6.72
N VAL A 303 -7.29 -4.85 -6.50
CA VAL A 303 -7.95 -5.63 -7.57
C VAL A 303 -9.40 -5.21 -7.78
N GLY A 304 -9.94 -4.35 -6.91
CA GLY A 304 -11.34 -3.95 -6.95
C GLY A 304 -12.30 -5.05 -6.50
N LEU A 305 -13.56 -4.67 -6.35
CA LEU A 305 -14.63 -5.49 -5.79
C LEU A 305 -15.92 -5.31 -6.59
N LYS A 306 -16.82 -6.28 -6.48
CA LYS A 306 -18.18 -6.22 -7.04
C LYS A 306 -19.20 -6.04 -5.92
N ASP A 307 -20.02 -5.01 -6.05
CA ASP A 307 -20.99 -4.65 -5.01
C ASP A 307 -22.20 -5.56 -5.19
N ALA A 308 -22.53 -6.36 -4.16
CA ALA A 308 -23.61 -7.34 -4.26
C ALA A 308 -24.98 -6.66 -4.42
N TYR A 309 -25.17 -5.48 -3.83
CA TYR A 309 -26.46 -4.79 -3.83
C TYR A 309 -26.76 -4.04 -5.14
N SER A 310 -25.77 -3.34 -5.71
CA SER A 310 -25.90 -2.64 -7.00
C SER A 310 -25.47 -3.45 -8.21
N GLY A 311 -24.72 -4.54 -8.01
CA GLY A 311 -24.12 -5.34 -9.08
C GLY A 311 -22.93 -4.70 -9.79
N LYS A 312 -22.49 -3.50 -9.37
CA LYS A 312 -21.43 -2.72 -10.04
C LYS A 312 -20.05 -3.04 -9.47
N ASN A 313 -19.02 -2.99 -10.31
CA ASN A 313 -17.63 -3.10 -9.88
C ASN A 313 -17.08 -1.74 -9.44
N TRP A 314 -16.24 -1.69 -8.41
CA TRP A 314 -15.50 -0.49 -8.01
C TRP A 314 -14.13 -0.80 -7.39
N GLY A 315 -13.25 0.19 -7.29
CA GLY A 315 -11.90 0.03 -6.73
C GLY A 315 -10.81 0.00 -7.81
N GLN A 316 -9.84 -0.90 -7.67
CA GLN A 316 -8.66 -1.00 -8.55
C GLN A 316 -8.03 0.40 -8.78
N VAL A 317 -7.50 0.98 -7.72
CA VAL A 317 -6.94 2.31 -7.73
C VAL A 317 -5.49 2.26 -8.19
N THR A 318 -5.14 3.16 -9.09
CA THR A 318 -3.77 3.39 -9.56
C THR A 318 -3.29 4.77 -9.16
N LYS A 319 -2.06 4.89 -8.66
CA LYS A 319 -1.35 6.16 -8.55
C LYS A 319 -0.60 6.41 -9.87
N ASN A 320 -0.75 7.60 -10.41
CA ASN A 320 -0.19 8.02 -11.70
C ASN A 320 0.50 9.36 -11.47
N GLY A 321 1.80 9.41 -11.63
CA GLY A 321 2.54 10.63 -11.30
C GLY A 321 4.04 10.41 -11.29
N GLY A 322 4.74 11.21 -10.49
CA GLY A 322 6.18 11.13 -10.43
C GLY A 322 6.78 11.92 -9.29
N THR A 323 8.07 11.69 -9.07
CA THR A 323 8.86 12.35 -8.05
C THR A 323 10.16 12.87 -8.62
N LEU A 324 10.67 13.91 -7.97
CA LEU A 324 12.01 14.43 -8.15
C LEU A 324 12.69 14.40 -6.79
N GLN A 325 13.91 13.87 -6.74
CA GLN A 325 14.72 13.81 -5.54
C GLN A 325 16.16 14.21 -5.86
N LEU A 326 16.71 15.07 -5.03
CA LEU A 326 18.14 15.37 -4.98
C LEU A 326 18.75 14.58 -3.82
N SER A 327 19.88 13.94 -4.08
CA SER A 327 20.62 13.20 -3.07
C SER A 327 22.10 13.57 -3.15
N TYR A 328 22.65 13.94 -2.00
CA TYR A 328 24.08 14.11 -1.80
C TYR A 328 24.59 12.98 -0.91
N ASP A 329 25.67 12.33 -1.31
CA ASP A 329 26.32 11.27 -0.56
C ASP A 329 27.83 11.30 -0.84
N ASP A 330 28.64 11.45 0.21
CA ASP A 330 30.11 11.49 0.12
C ASP A 330 30.81 10.22 0.63
N GLY A 331 30.05 9.17 0.96
CA GLY A 331 30.56 7.93 1.54
C GLY A 331 30.45 7.87 3.07
N ASP A 332 30.52 8.99 3.78
CA ASP A 332 30.45 9.01 5.25
C ASP A 332 29.14 9.64 5.73
N ALA A 333 28.67 10.67 5.05
CA ALA A 333 27.41 11.33 5.32
C ALA A 333 26.61 11.53 4.02
N GLY A 334 25.32 11.78 4.20
CA GLY A 334 24.47 12.10 3.07
C GLY A 334 23.20 12.79 3.49
N PHE A 335 22.58 13.45 2.53
CA PHE A 335 21.24 13.96 2.67
C PHE A 335 20.45 13.69 1.40
N TYR A 336 19.14 13.68 1.55
CA TYR A 336 18.23 13.68 0.42
C TYR A 336 17.08 14.64 0.68
N VAL A 337 16.55 15.20 -0.39
CA VAL A 337 15.33 15.98 -0.39
C VAL A 337 14.59 15.68 -1.68
N GLY A 338 13.31 15.38 -1.57
CA GLY A 338 12.48 15.06 -2.72
C GLY A 338 11.03 15.39 -2.49
N GLY A 339 10.29 15.35 -3.57
CA GLY A 339 8.84 15.50 -3.57
C GLY A 339 8.24 15.10 -4.91
N GLY A 340 6.93 14.97 -4.91
CA GLY A 340 6.20 14.51 -6.08
C GLY A 340 4.72 14.78 -5.99
N GLY A 341 4.06 14.56 -7.12
CA GLY A 341 2.62 14.72 -7.26
C GLY A 341 2.02 13.52 -7.97
N TYR A 342 0.85 13.09 -7.52
CA TYR A 342 0.15 11.92 -8.06
C TYR A 342 -1.33 12.18 -8.24
N SER A 343 -1.91 11.58 -9.29
CA SER A 343 -3.35 11.41 -9.47
C SER A 343 -3.74 9.97 -9.21
N TYR A 344 -4.83 9.77 -8.49
CA TYR A 344 -5.37 8.47 -8.12
C TYR A 344 -6.67 8.24 -8.87
N LEU A 345 -6.67 7.17 -9.66
CA LEU A 345 -7.75 6.82 -10.58
C LEU A 345 -8.12 5.36 -10.37
N GLY A 346 -9.42 5.07 -10.26
CA GLY A 346 -9.94 3.72 -10.13
C GLY A 346 -11.30 3.58 -10.81
N GLN A 347 -11.76 2.34 -10.96
CA GLN A 347 -13.07 2.03 -11.52
C GLN A 347 -14.16 2.48 -10.55
N ASN A 348 -15.03 3.41 -10.96
CA ASN A 348 -16.11 3.95 -10.11
C ASN A 348 -15.63 4.47 -8.73
N VAL A 349 -14.39 4.95 -8.65
CA VAL A 349 -13.81 5.61 -7.46
C VAL A 349 -13.72 7.10 -7.72
N ALA A 350 -13.97 7.93 -6.70
CA ALA A 350 -13.76 9.37 -6.83
C ALA A 350 -12.28 9.65 -7.15
N SER A 351 -12.01 10.49 -8.14
CA SER A 351 -10.62 10.88 -8.44
C SER A 351 -10.01 11.65 -7.25
N ASN A 352 -8.72 11.42 -7.01
CA ASN A 352 -7.96 12.08 -5.95
C ASN A 352 -6.62 12.57 -6.50
N THR A 353 -6.02 13.53 -5.81
CA THR A 353 -4.65 14.00 -6.08
C THR A 353 -3.89 14.08 -4.78
N SER A 354 -2.58 13.86 -4.83
CA SER A 354 -1.70 14.06 -3.68
C SER A 354 -0.43 14.80 -4.05
N ILE A 355 0.13 15.44 -3.03
CA ILE A 355 1.51 15.93 -3.02
C ILE A 355 2.23 15.22 -1.89
N ASN A 356 3.50 14.87 -2.12
CA ASN A 356 4.38 14.35 -1.09
C ASN A 356 5.72 15.08 -1.11
N ALA A 357 6.35 15.12 0.06
CA ALA A 357 7.69 15.61 0.24
C ALA A 357 8.41 14.75 1.28
N ASN A 358 9.68 14.50 1.07
CA ASN A 358 10.52 13.77 2.00
C ASN A 358 11.91 14.41 2.08
N ALA A 359 12.48 14.43 3.27
CA ALA A 359 13.83 14.92 3.48
C ALA A 359 14.50 14.11 4.58
N GLY A 360 15.80 13.93 4.48
CA GLY A 360 16.54 13.23 5.51
C GLY A 360 18.02 13.47 5.43
N VAL A 361 18.68 13.24 6.56
CA VAL A 361 20.13 13.30 6.73
C VAL A 361 20.59 12.02 7.41
N TYR A 362 21.77 11.55 7.05
CA TYR A 362 22.34 10.35 7.65
C TYR A 362 23.85 10.40 7.71
N LEU A 363 24.40 9.60 8.62
CA LEU A 363 25.82 9.36 8.79
C LEU A 363 26.09 7.86 8.88
N ARG A 364 27.28 7.47 8.44
CA ARG A 364 27.82 6.11 8.51
C ARG A 364 29.07 6.12 9.38
N PRO A 365 28.91 6.03 10.73
CA PRO A 365 30.07 6.10 11.63
C PRO A 365 30.98 4.88 11.51
N TYR A 366 30.45 3.77 11.00
CA TYR A 366 31.22 2.59 10.60
C TYR A 366 30.84 2.23 9.17
N HIS A 367 31.82 2.25 8.27
CA HIS A 367 31.64 1.82 6.90
C HIS A 367 32.95 1.18 6.42
N ASP A 368 32.99 -0.15 6.46
CA ASP A 368 34.05 -0.94 5.86
C ASP A 368 33.45 -2.04 4.96
N GLU A 369 34.31 -2.90 4.40
CA GLU A 369 33.90 -3.96 3.48
C GLU A 369 32.99 -5.03 4.13
N TYR A 370 33.04 -5.16 5.46
CA TYR A 370 32.33 -6.16 6.24
C TYR A 370 31.17 -5.59 7.03
N ARG A 371 31.22 -4.32 7.46
CA ARG A 371 30.23 -3.74 8.35
C ARG A 371 29.89 -2.31 7.96
N GLN A 372 28.60 -2.04 7.88
CA GLN A 372 28.08 -0.70 7.70
C GLN A 372 27.00 -0.43 8.75
N LEU A 373 27.25 0.53 9.64
CA LEU A 373 26.23 1.13 10.49
C LEU A 373 25.83 2.46 9.86
N GLN A 374 24.54 2.69 9.70
CA GLN A 374 23.97 3.94 9.22
C GLN A 374 22.92 4.41 10.22
N ALA A 375 22.96 5.69 10.57
CA ALA A 375 21.98 6.31 11.45
C ALA A 375 21.58 7.66 10.86
N GLY A 376 20.31 8.04 10.99
CA GLY A 376 19.82 9.28 10.40
C GLY A 376 18.58 9.85 11.04
N LEU A 377 18.13 10.94 10.44
CA LEU A 377 16.86 11.62 10.69
C LEU A 377 16.10 11.67 9.36
N SER A 378 14.83 11.28 9.39
CA SER A 378 13.97 11.24 8.22
C SER A 378 12.67 12.00 8.52
N MET A 379 12.21 12.78 7.55
CA MET A 379 10.97 13.54 7.61
C MET A 379 10.14 13.23 6.36
N SER A 380 8.84 13.01 6.54
CA SER A 380 7.89 12.77 5.46
C SER A 380 6.65 13.64 5.62
N TYR A 381 6.14 14.16 4.51
CA TYR A 381 4.92 14.91 4.41
C TYR A 381 4.07 14.40 3.25
N MET A 382 2.77 14.26 3.48
CA MET A 382 1.80 13.87 2.47
C MET A 382 0.49 14.64 2.66
N ASP A 383 -0.11 15.04 1.55
CA ASP A 383 -1.40 15.74 1.51
C ASP A 383 -2.23 15.18 0.36
N TYR A 384 -3.47 14.80 0.65
CA TYR A 384 -4.45 14.32 -0.33
C TYR A 384 -5.65 15.25 -0.39
N SER A 385 -6.13 15.52 -1.60
CA SER A 385 -7.31 16.37 -1.81
C SER A 385 -8.61 15.83 -1.20
N LYS A 386 -8.72 14.50 -1.03
CA LYS A 386 -9.92 13.83 -0.52
C LYS A 386 -9.53 12.65 0.36
N ASN A 387 -10.33 12.42 1.41
CA ASN A 387 -10.25 11.21 2.22
C ASN A 387 -11.04 10.09 1.55
N LEU A 388 -10.33 9.16 0.90
CA LEU A 388 -10.89 8.00 0.21
C LEU A 388 -10.50 6.65 0.85
N SER A 389 -10.23 6.65 2.16
CA SER A 389 -9.75 5.47 2.89
C SER A 389 -10.82 4.43 3.20
N TYR A 390 -12.08 4.69 2.86
CA TYR A 390 -13.21 3.83 3.24
C TYR A 390 -13.65 2.88 2.10
N PHE A 391 -14.75 2.16 2.32
CA PHE A 391 -15.12 0.97 1.54
C PHE A 391 -16.54 1.00 0.97
N THR A 392 -17.30 2.07 1.15
CA THR A 392 -18.56 2.27 0.42
C THR A 392 -18.31 2.54 -1.06
N TYR A 393 -19.34 2.36 -1.88
CA TYR A 393 -19.24 2.57 -3.32
C TYR A 393 -18.79 4.01 -3.64
N GLY A 394 -17.76 4.17 -4.49
CA GLY A 394 -17.13 5.46 -4.76
C GLY A 394 -15.88 5.74 -3.95
N GLN A 395 -15.66 5.04 -2.84
CA GLN A 395 -14.43 5.11 -2.04
C GLN A 395 -13.32 4.22 -2.62
N GLY A 396 -12.08 4.43 -2.15
CA GLY A 396 -10.89 3.78 -2.72
C GLY A 396 -10.23 2.72 -1.82
N GLY A 397 -10.52 2.70 -0.52
CA GLY A 397 -9.92 1.75 0.42
C GLY A 397 -8.40 1.89 0.58
N TYR A 398 -7.85 3.10 0.46
CA TYR A 398 -6.41 3.38 0.61
C TYR A 398 -6.13 4.60 1.49
N PHE A 399 -5.01 4.60 2.21
CA PHE A 399 -4.69 5.67 3.15
C PHE A 399 -4.49 7.01 2.40
N SER A 400 -5.36 8.00 2.68
CA SER A 400 -5.40 9.29 1.98
C SER A 400 -5.65 10.47 2.93
N PRO A 401 -4.72 10.72 3.87
CA PRO A 401 -4.82 11.81 4.83
C PRO A 401 -4.72 13.18 4.16
N GLN A 402 -5.43 14.17 4.70
CA GLN A 402 -5.33 15.55 4.24
C GLN A 402 -4.05 16.20 4.75
N ASN A 403 -3.61 15.85 5.95
CA ASN A 403 -2.32 16.30 6.47
C ASN A 403 -1.67 15.11 7.14
N TYR A 404 -0.51 14.68 6.67
CA TYR A 404 0.32 13.67 7.30
C TYR A 404 1.74 14.20 7.41
N VAL A 405 2.26 14.20 8.63
CA VAL A 405 3.67 14.52 8.91
C VAL A 405 4.25 13.41 9.78
N SER A 406 5.43 12.93 9.43
CA SER A 406 6.21 12.05 10.29
C SER A 406 7.66 12.46 10.36
N VAL A 407 8.25 12.24 11.54
CA VAL A 407 9.68 12.42 11.81
C VAL A 407 10.18 11.17 12.50
N SER A 408 11.23 10.54 11.97
CA SER A 408 11.77 9.29 12.50
C SER A 408 13.29 9.27 12.53
N LEU A 409 13.83 8.45 13.42
CA LEU A 409 15.25 8.20 13.62
C LEU A 409 15.59 6.77 13.16
N PRO A 410 15.85 6.56 11.86
CA PRO A 410 16.25 5.26 11.34
C PRO A 410 17.71 4.92 11.66
N VAL A 411 17.94 3.65 11.99
CA VAL A 411 19.25 3.02 12.18
C VAL A 411 19.27 1.71 11.41
N SER A 412 20.32 1.45 10.65
CA SER A 412 20.52 0.18 9.96
C SER A 412 21.95 -0.32 10.07
N LEU A 413 22.11 -1.60 10.35
CA LEU A 413 23.35 -2.34 10.40
C LEU A 413 23.34 -3.39 9.28
N THR A 414 24.33 -3.36 8.41
CA THR A 414 24.64 -4.45 7.49
C THR A 414 25.97 -5.06 7.90
N GLU A 415 26.02 -6.38 7.98
CA GLU A 415 27.23 -7.12 8.36
C GLU A 415 27.43 -8.33 7.44
N LYS A 416 28.61 -8.44 6.86
CA LYS A 416 29.06 -9.57 6.04
C LYS A 416 30.03 -10.38 6.89
N TYR A 417 29.68 -11.64 7.12
CA TYR A 417 30.48 -12.56 7.91
C TYR A 417 30.55 -13.90 7.18
N ASP A 418 31.73 -14.24 6.65
CA ASP A 418 31.94 -15.44 5.83
C ASP A 418 30.90 -15.53 4.68
N ASN A 419 30.07 -16.57 4.67
CA ASN A 419 29.03 -16.77 3.67
C ASN A 419 27.71 -16.06 4.01
N TRP A 420 27.63 -15.34 5.12
CA TRP A 420 26.44 -14.61 5.55
C TRP A 420 26.51 -13.13 5.23
N THR A 421 25.39 -12.56 4.79
CA THR A 421 25.14 -11.12 4.77
C THR A 421 23.88 -10.85 5.58
N MET A 422 24.03 -10.23 6.74
CA MET A 422 22.96 -9.91 7.67
C MET A 422 22.60 -8.42 7.56
N LYS A 423 21.32 -8.11 7.66
CA LYS A 423 20.77 -6.75 7.64
C LYS A 423 19.80 -6.61 8.81
N LEU A 424 20.05 -5.65 9.69
CA LEU A 424 19.17 -5.29 10.79
C LEU A 424 18.85 -3.81 10.68
N GLY A 425 17.57 -3.46 10.65
CA GLY A 425 17.10 -2.09 10.55
C GLY A 425 16.02 -1.81 11.58
N GLY A 426 16.04 -0.61 12.14
CA GLY A 426 15.01 -0.14 13.05
C GLY A 426 14.82 1.36 12.92
N SER A 427 13.60 1.84 13.15
CA SER A 427 13.33 3.27 13.28
C SER A 427 12.28 3.51 14.33
N VAL A 428 12.42 4.60 15.08
CA VAL A 428 11.38 5.10 15.99
C VAL A 428 11.11 6.55 15.61
N GLY A 429 9.85 6.94 15.60
CA GLY A 429 9.46 8.28 15.19
C GLY A 429 8.12 8.69 15.76
N TYR A 430 7.77 9.95 15.50
CA TYR A 430 6.46 10.51 15.80
C TYR A 430 5.75 10.80 14.48
N GLN A 431 4.46 10.48 14.43
CA GLN A 431 3.60 10.81 13.31
C GLN A 431 2.34 11.52 13.80
N SER A 432 1.82 12.40 12.95
CA SER A 432 0.55 13.07 13.16
C SER A 432 -0.17 13.16 11.82
N TYR A 433 -1.45 12.77 11.81
CA TYR A 433 -2.27 12.91 10.62
C TYR A 433 -3.72 13.22 10.90
N SER A 434 -4.35 13.90 9.95
CA SER A 434 -5.78 14.18 9.93
C SER A 434 -6.43 13.73 8.63
N GLN A 435 -7.66 13.28 8.77
CA GLN A 435 -8.54 12.82 7.70
C GLN A 435 -9.86 13.56 7.82
N ASP A 436 -10.25 14.27 6.76
CA ASP A 436 -11.48 15.03 6.72
C ASP A 436 -12.70 14.12 6.63
N LYS A 437 -13.86 14.71 6.93
CA LYS A 437 -15.16 14.07 6.76
C LYS A 437 -15.32 13.63 5.29
N SER A 438 -15.80 12.40 5.07
CA SER A 438 -15.99 11.84 3.73
C SER A 438 -17.43 11.37 3.52
N ALA A 439 -18.01 11.66 2.36
CA ALA A 439 -19.35 11.16 1.98
C ALA A 439 -19.32 9.63 1.82
N TYR A 440 -20.41 8.91 2.12
CA TYR A 440 -20.47 7.48 1.85
C TYR A 440 -20.43 7.20 0.34
N PHE A 441 -21.08 8.03 -0.48
CA PHE A 441 -21.11 7.87 -1.93
C PHE A 441 -20.51 9.08 -2.65
N PRO A 442 -19.18 9.28 -2.61
CA PRO A 442 -18.54 10.49 -3.14
C PRO A 442 -18.62 10.63 -4.67
N THR A 443 -19.00 9.55 -5.38
CA THR A 443 -19.20 9.55 -6.84
C THR A 443 -20.67 9.62 -7.26
N ASN A 444 -21.62 9.55 -6.31
CA ASN A 444 -23.05 9.52 -6.62
C ASN A 444 -23.84 10.36 -5.60
N SER A 445 -24.19 11.58 -6.01
CA SER A 445 -24.93 12.54 -5.18
C SER A 445 -26.36 12.08 -4.86
N GLU A 446 -27.02 11.35 -5.76
CA GLU A 446 -28.39 10.86 -5.56
C GLU A 446 -28.43 9.76 -4.48
N TRP A 447 -27.46 8.85 -4.51
CA TRP A 447 -27.28 7.82 -3.48
C TRP A 447 -26.93 8.44 -2.14
N GLN A 448 -26.05 9.45 -2.14
CA GLN A 448 -25.68 10.19 -0.95
C GLN A 448 -26.90 10.89 -0.32
N GLN A 449 -27.70 11.59 -1.13
CA GLN A 449 -28.91 12.28 -0.66
C GLN A 449 -29.99 11.31 -0.16
N THR A 450 -30.14 10.17 -0.82
CA THR A 450 -31.06 9.10 -0.38
C THR A 450 -30.67 8.60 1.01
N LEU A 451 -29.37 8.37 1.23
CA LEU A 451 -28.88 7.93 2.54
C LEU A 451 -29.03 9.01 3.61
N GLU A 452 -28.76 10.29 3.29
CA GLU A 452 -28.99 11.40 4.22
C GLU A 452 -30.44 11.52 4.65
N THR A 453 -31.37 11.36 3.71
CA THR A 453 -32.80 11.35 3.99
C THR A 453 -33.17 10.17 4.90
N ALA A 454 -32.61 8.99 4.64
CA ALA A 454 -32.82 7.82 5.49
C ALA A 454 -32.27 8.01 6.91
N VAL A 455 -31.12 8.67 7.07
CA VAL A 455 -30.56 9.01 8.39
C VAL A 455 -31.47 10.00 9.11
N SER A 456 -31.91 11.07 8.43
CA SER A 456 -32.83 12.05 9.01
C SER A 456 -34.15 11.42 9.48
N ASN A 457 -34.61 10.39 8.76
CA ASN A 457 -35.84 9.66 9.09
C ASN A 457 -35.62 8.51 10.09
N GLY A 458 -34.39 8.29 10.56
CA GLY A 458 -34.07 7.24 11.53
C GLY A 458 -34.06 5.82 10.95
N PHE A 459 -33.92 5.66 9.64
CA PHE A 459 -33.79 4.36 8.97
C PHE A 459 -32.34 3.94 8.72
N ALA A 460 -31.39 4.86 8.86
CA ALA A 460 -29.95 4.59 8.75
C ALA A 460 -29.17 5.28 9.87
N LYS A 461 -28.02 4.73 10.24
CA LYS A 461 -27.17 5.25 11.32
C LYS A 461 -26.46 6.56 10.95
N GLU A 462 -25.84 6.58 9.78
CA GLU A 462 -24.95 7.65 9.34
C GLU A 462 -24.82 7.66 7.82
N ALA A 463 -24.54 8.84 7.25
CA ALA A 463 -24.37 9.05 5.81
C ALA A 463 -22.96 9.55 5.43
N TYR A 464 -22.12 9.79 6.43
CA TYR A 464 -20.78 10.32 6.26
C TYR A 464 -19.84 9.66 7.24
N TYR A 465 -18.61 9.45 6.82
CA TYR A 465 -17.51 9.10 7.70
C TYR A 465 -17.05 10.38 8.40
N SER A 466 -16.99 10.33 9.73
CA SER A 466 -16.52 11.45 10.55
C SER A 466 -15.04 11.76 10.29
N ALA A 467 -14.69 13.04 10.40
CA ALA A 467 -13.29 13.45 10.40
C ALA A 467 -12.55 12.83 11.59
N THR A 468 -11.28 12.49 11.40
CA THR A 468 -10.43 11.94 12.46
C THR A 468 -9.06 12.59 12.45
N SER A 469 -8.47 12.73 13.64
CA SER A 469 -7.08 13.15 13.81
C SER A 469 -6.40 12.19 14.75
N LYS A 470 -5.23 11.69 14.37
CA LYS A 470 -4.45 10.73 15.13
C LYS A 470 -3.00 11.20 15.20
N SER A 471 -2.39 11.01 16.34
CA SER A 471 -0.95 11.21 16.50
C SER A 471 -0.40 10.16 17.45
N GLY A 472 0.86 9.81 17.28
CA GLY A 472 1.46 8.75 18.06
C GLY A 472 2.88 8.44 17.67
N ILE A 473 3.49 7.58 18.48
CA ILE A 473 4.81 7.04 18.20
C ILE A 473 4.64 5.86 17.23
N GLY A 474 5.42 5.89 16.16
CA GLY A 474 5.55 4.78 15.21
C GLY A 474 6.93 4.15 15.31
N TYR A 475 7.03 2.88 14.96
CA TYR A 475 8.30 2.19 14.83
C TYR A 475 8.29 1.19 13.68
N THR A 476 9.48 0.91 13.16
CA THR A 476 9.71 -0.09 12.13
C THR A 476 10.85 -0.97 12.60
N LEU A 477 10.73 -2.27 12.39
CA LEU A 477 11.78 -3.26 12.61
C LEU A 477 11.93 -4.11 11.36
N ARG A 478 13.16 -4.35 10.93
CA ARG A 478 13.49 -5.18 9.78
C ARG A 478 14.70 -6.04 10.10
N ALA A 479 14.63 -7.31 9.75
CA ALA A 479 15.77 -8.21 9.84
C ALA A 479 15.81 -9.06 8.58
N GLY A 480 17.00 -9.28 8.05
CA GLY A 480 17.20 -10.16 6.90
C GLY A 480 18.57 -10.78 6.94
N ALA A 481 18.69 -11.93 6.30
CA ALA A 481 19.94 -12.65 6.16
C ALA A 481 19.99 -13.38 4.83
N ASP A 482 21.10 -13.22 4.13
CA ASP A 482 21.44 -13.96 2.92
C ASP A 482 22.59 -14.91 3.23
N TYR A 483 22.47 -16.17 2.86
CA TYR A 483 23.48 -17.21 3.03
C TYR A 483 23.90 -17.78 1.69
N LYS A 484 25.18 -17.62 1.35
CA LYS A 484 25.80 -18.22 0.17
C LYS A 484 26.08 -19.70 0.46
N VAL A 485 25.21 -20.57 -0.04
CA VAL A 485 25.36 -22.02 0.13
C VAL A 485 26.56 -22.53 -0.67
N ASN A 486 26.76 -21.94 -1.85
CA ASN A 486 27.94 -22.13 -2.71
C ASN A 486 28.05 -20.94 -3.67
N LYS A 487 29.02 -20.97 -4.60
CA LYS A 487 29.26 -19.89 -5.58
C LYS A 487 28.05 -19.56 -6.48
N GLN A 488 27.10 -20.49 -6.63
CA GLN A 488 25.97 -20.36 -7.54
C GLN A 488 24.63 -20.20 -6.82
N MET A 489 24.55 -20.48 -5.51
CA MET A 489 23.28 -20.55 -4.80
C MET A 489 23.29 -19.71 -3.53
N THR A 490 22.31 -18.81 -3.43
CA THR A 490 22.05 -17.99 -2.25
C THR A 490 20.65 -18.27 -1.72
N LEU A 491 20.53 -18.53 -0.43
CA LEU A 491 19.27 -18.58 0.30
C LEU A 491 19.14 -17.29 1.09
N GLY A 492 18.04 -16.56 0.91
CA GLY A 492 17.77 -15.34 1.65
C GLY A 492 16.44 -15.40 2.38
N GLY A 493 16.37 -14.66 3.48
CA GLY A 493 15.15 -14.49 4.26
C GLY A 493 15.07 -13.09 4.85
N GLN A 494 13.86 -12.57 4.96
CA GLN A 494 13.60 -11.27 5.56
C GLN A 494 12.30 -11.27 6.35
N ILE A 495 12.27 -10.49 7.41
CA ILE A 495 11.09 -10.19 8.21
C ILE A 495 11.02 -8.68 8.45
N GLY A 496 9.82 -8.17 8.57
CA GLY A 496 9.55 -6.76 8.79
C GLY A 496 8.29 -6.55 9.60
N TYR A 497 8.29 -5.48 10.39
CA TYR A 497 7.13 -4.99 11.12
C TYR A 497 7.14 -3.47 11.08
N ASP A 498 6.03 -2.85 10.71
CA ASP A 498 5.88 -1.40 10.56
C ASP A 498 4.57 -0.93 11.20
N THR A 499 4.59 0.21 11.90
CA THR A 499 3.40 0.78 12.55
C THR A 499 3.11 2.23 12.12
N PHE A 500 3.77 2.74 11.08
CA PHE A 500 3.51 4.08 10.56
C PHE A 500 2.29 4.08 9.63
N GLY A 501 1.51 5.15 9.68
CA GLY A 501 0.24 5.29 8.96
C GLY A 501 -0.96 4.85 9.81
N ASP A 502 -1.95 4.28 9.14
CA ASP A 502 -3.23 3.84 9.69
C ASP A 502 -3.30 2.34 10.01
N TYR A 503 -2.25 1.57 9.67
CA TYR A 503 -2.17 0.14 9.91
C TYR A 503 -0.82 -0.29 10.46
N ASN A 504 -0.81 -1.44 11.13
CA ASN A 504 0.39 -2.21 11.39
C ASN A 504 0.56 -3.27 10.30
N GLU A 505 1.75 -3.35 9.72
CA GLU A 505 2.06 -4.29 8.64
C GLU A 505 3.21 -5.21 9.05
N SER A 506 2.98 -6.52 8.91
CA SER A 506 3.98 -7.56 9.09
C SER A 506 4.33 -8.17 7.73
N THR A 507 5.61 -8.34 7.47
CA THR A 507 6.10 -8.98 6.24
C THR A 507 7.07 -10.09 6.58
N ALA A 508 7.00 -11.20 5.86
CA ALA A 508 8.00 -12.27 5.90
C ALA A 508 8.25 -12.76 4.49
N GLY A 509 9.51 -12.92 4.12
CA GLY A 509 9.91 -13.36 2.78
C GLY A 509 11.03 -14.37 2.87
N LEU A 510 11.00 -15.39 2.00
CA LEU A 510 12.07 -16.34 1.79
C LEU A 510 12.32 -16.45 0.29
N TYR A 511 13.57 -16.57 -0.12
CA TYR A 511 13.90 -16.76 -1.52
C TYR A 511 15.17 -17.60 -1.70
N ILE A 512 15.23 -18.28 -2.84
CA ILE A 512 16.40 -18.98 -3.32
C ILE A 512 16.78 -18.35 -4.65
N ARG A 513 18.03 -17.89 -4.77
CA ARG A 513 18.63 -17.41 -6.01
C ARG A 513 19.66 -18.42 -6.49
N TYR A 514 19.59 -18.76 -7.76
CA TYR A 514 20.52 -19.65 -8.44
C TYR A 514 21.11 -18.96 -9.68
N MET A 515 22.44 -18.85 -9.72
CA MET A 515 23.21 -18.33 -10.84
C MET A 515 23.28 -19.40 -11.93
N LEU A 516 22.82 -19.04 -13.12
CA LEU A 516 22.81 -19.89 -14.30
C LEU A 516 24.16 -19.73 -15.04
N GLY A 517 25.19 -20.44 -14.56
CA GLY A 517 26.38 -20.91 -15.31
C GLY A 517 27.33 -19.92 -16.02
N ASP A 518 28.63 -20.19 -15.88
CA ASP A 518 29.76 -19.55 -16.58
C ASP A 518 29.74 -19.74 -18.11
N HIS A 519 29.83 -18.62 -18.84
CA HIS A 519 30.46 -18.56 -20.16
C HIS A 519 31.37 -17.34 -20.25
#